data_AF-A0A357N1K1-F1
#
_entry.id   AF-A0A357N1K1-F1
#
_cell.length_a   1.000
_cell.length_b   1.000
_cell.length_c   1.000
_cell.angle_alpha   90.00
_cell.angle_beta   90.00
_cell.angle_gamma   90.00
#
_symmetry.space_group_name_H-M   'P 1'
#
loop_
_entity.id
_entity.type
_entity.pdbx_description
1 polymer ?
#
loop_
_entity_poly.entity_id
_entity_poly.type
_entity_poly.pdbx_seq_one_letter_code
_entity_poly.pdbx_strand_id
1 'polypeptide(L)'
;PHAELRDAQRTLLAGVVRRDGEWVLGMDGRIAGHSESAAQVLALIMQAGELHERKGTPVRLVYSDALRDAAQAEAKEKGQTFEEYKAELAAAMAAKKNS
;
A
#
# COMPACT_ATOMS: atom_id res chain seq x y z
N PRO A 1 5.18 5.50 -11.64
CA PRO A 1 4.16 5.25 -10.60
C PRO A 1 4.83 5.02 -9.24
N HIS A 2 4.42 5.76 -8.20
CA HIS A 2 5.02 5.65 -6.88
C HIS A 2 4.01 6.01 -5.77
N ALA A 3 4.29 5.58 -4.55
CA ALA A 3 3.68 6.09 -3.33
C ALA A 3 4.74 6.30 -2.25
N GLU A 4 4.51 7.25 -1.37
CA GLU A 4 5.38 7.57 -0.25
C GLU A 4 4.54 7.84 0.99
N LEU A 5 4.89 7.18 2.09
CA LEU A 5 4.36 7.41 3.41
C LEU A 5 5.44 8.11 4.25
N ARG A 6 5.13 9.31 4.72
CA ARG A 6 6.06 10.13 5.51
C ARG A 6 5.47 10.52 6.84
N ASP A 7 6.30 10.64 7.88
CA ASP A 7 5.90 11.23 9.16
C ASP A 7 5.86 12.77 9.10
N ALA A 8 5.51 13.41 10.22
CA ALA A 8 5.51 14.87 10.37
C ALA A 8 6.89 15.51 10.17
N GLN A 9 7.97 14.77 10.44
CA GLN A 9 9.36 15.19 10.26
C GLN A 9 9.84 15.01 8.81
N ARG A 10 8.97 14.52 7.91
CA ARG A 10 9.24 14.17 6.51
C ARG A 10 10.17 12.96 6.33
N THR A 11 10.36 12.17 7.38
CA THR A 11 11.04 10.87 7.31
C THR A 11 10.21 9.93 6.45
N LEU A 12 10.86 9.21 5.53
CA LEU A 12 10.21 8.20 4.71
C LEU A 12 10.04 6.92 5.54
N LEU A 13 8.78 6.60 5.88
CA LEU A 13 8.43 5.38 6.63
C LEU A 13 8.27 4.19 5.69
N ALA A 14 7.56 4.40 4.58
CA ALA A 14 7.36 3.40 3.55
C ALA A 14 7.26 4.06 2.16
N GLY A 15 7.55 3.30 1.12
CA GLY A 15 7.40 3.74 -0.26
C GLY A 15 7.08 2.59 -1.19
N VAL A 16 6.28 2.85 -2.22
CA VAL A 16 6.01 1.93 -3.32
C VAL A 16 6.62 2.51 -4.58
N VAL A 17 7.37 1.71 -5.32
CA VAL A 17 7.90 2.08 -6.63
C VAL A 17 7.69 0.93 -7.61
N ARG A 18 7.53 1.25 -8.89
CA ARG A 18 7.51 0.23 -9.95
C ARG A 18 8.93 0.03 -10.49
N ARG A 19 9.44 -1.19 -10.44
CA ARG A 19 10.78 -1.56 -10.90
C ARG A 19 10.70 -2.88 -11.67
N ASP A 20 11.30 -2.91 -12.86
CA ASP A 20 11.37 -4.12 -13.72
C ASP A 20 9.99 -4.78 -13.98
N GLY A 21 8.92 -3.96 -14.00
CA GLY A 21 7.54 -4.42 -14.19
C GLY A 21 6.79 -4.70 -12.89
N GLU A 22 7.49 -4.99 -11.80
CA GLU A 22 6.95 -5.32 -10.49
C GLU A 22 6.76 -4.10 -9.59
N TRP A 23 5.86 -4.21 -8.61
CA TRP A 23 5.71 -3.24 -7.55
C TRP A 23 6.56 -3.63 -6.35
N VAL A 24 7.43 -2.72 -5.92
CA VAL A 24 8.33 -2.90 -4.79
C VAL A 24 7.88 -2.03 -3.64
N LEU A 25 7.59 -2.65 -2.50
CA LEU A 25 7.33 -1.97 -1.24
C LEU A 25 8.64 -1.88 -0.45
N GLY A 26 9.09 -0.67 -0.19
CA GLY A 26 10.15 -0.35 0.75
C GLY A 26 9.58 0.12 2.09
N MET A 27 10.21 -0.26 3.19
CA MET A 27 9.95 0.23 4.55
C MET A 27 11.28 0.49 5.26
N ASP A 28 11.40 1.64 5.93
CA ASP A 28 12.61 2.04 6.66
C ASP A 28 13.91 1.91 5.84
N GLY A 29 13.85 2.23 4.54
CA GLY A 29 14.98 2.14 3.61
C GLY A 29 15.35 0.72 3.17
N ARG A 30 14.55 -0.31 3.51
CA ARG A 30 14.74 -1.71 3.10
C ARG A 30 13.58 -2.18 2.23
N ILE A 31 13.81 -3.13 1.34
CA ILE A 31 12.73 -3.78 0.59
C ILE A 31 11.97 -4.70 1.55
N ALA A 32 10.70 -4.41 1.78
CA ALA A 32 9.80 -5.21 2.60
C ALA A 32 9.11 -6.31 1.78
N GLY A 33 8.92 -6.09 0.47
CA GLY A 33 8.36 -7.10 -0.42
C GLY A 33 8.20 -6.62 -1.87
N HIS A 34 7.88 -7.58 -2.74
CA HIS A 34 7.46 -7.36 -4.12
C HIS A 34 6.02 -7.85 -4.32
N SER A 35 5.33 -7.30 -5.32
CA SER A 35 4.04 -7.79 -5.80
C SER A 35 3.84 -7.40 -7.26
N GLU A 36 3.15 -8.25 -8.00
CA GLU A 36 2.70 -7.92 -9.36
C GLU A 36 1.43 -7.04 -9.36
N SER A 37 0.72 -6.97 -8.22
CA SER A 37 -0.56 -6.26 -8.09
C SER A 37 -0.38 -4.85 -7.54
N ALA A 38 -0.78 -3.86 -8.34
CA ALA A 38 -0.88 -2.46 -7.94
C ALA A 38 -1.89 -2.28 -6.79
N ALA A 39 -3.02 -3.00 -6.86
CA ALA A 39 -4.05 -2.93 -5.84
C ALA A 39 -3.52 -3.43 -4.49
N GLN A 40 -2.74 -4.52 -4.49
CA GLN A 40 -2.15 -5.06 -3.27
C GLN A 40 -1.19 -4.08 -2.62
N VAL A 41 -0.21 -3.53 -3.36
CA VAL A 41 0.79 -2.63 -2.77
C VAL A 41 0.19 -1.31 -2.30
N LEU A 42 -0.82 -0.78 -3.01
CA LEU A 42 -1.52 0.42 -2.59
C LEU A 42 -2.31 0.19 -1.30
N ALA A 43 -3.03 -0.93 -1.20
CA ALA A 43 -3.74 -1.29 0.02
C ALA A 43 -2.78 -1.49 1.21
N LEU A 44 -1.62 -2.10 1.00
CA LEU A 44 -0.61 -2.29 2.04
C LEU A 44 -0.02 -0.97 2.55
N ILE A 45 0.33 -0.03 1.67
CA ILE A 45 0.89 1.26 2.11
C ILE A 45 -0.18 2.13 2.80
N MET A 46 -1.44 2.05 2.37
CA MET A 46 -2.56 2.70 3.07
C MET A 46 -2.75 2.12 4.49
N GLN A 47 -2.73 0.80 4.62
CA GLN A 47 -2.85 0.12 5.91
C GLN A 47 -1.66 0.46 6.84
N ALA A 48 -0.45 0.55 6.29
CA ALA A 48 0.72 1.01 7.04
C ALA A 48 0.50 2.44 7.58
N GLY A 49 -0.03 3.34 6.74
CA GLY A 49 -0.38 4.69 7.15
C GLY A 49 -1.38 4.72 8.30
N GLU A 50 -2.51 4.02 8.16
CA GLU A 50 -3.51 3.92 9.23
C GLU A 50 -2.94 3.35 10.53
N LEU A 51 -2.04 2.36 10.46
CA LEU A 51 -1.41 1.77 11.63
C LEU A 51 -0.51 2.78 12.36
N HIS A 52 0.22 3.63 11.63
CA HIS A 52 1.03 4.69 12.22
C HIS A 52 0.14 5.76 12.89
N GLU A 53 -0.96 6.16 12.25
CA GLU A 53 -1.90 7.12 12.85
C GLU A 53 -2.53 6.57 14.14
N ARG A 54 -2.93 5.29 14.15
CA ARG A 54 -3.46 4.62 15.35
C ARG A 54 -2.44 4.55 16.49
N LYS A 55 -1.14 4.53 16.19
CA LYS A 55 -0.05 4.59 17.17
C LYS A 55 0.30 6.02 17.61
N GLY A 56 -0.46 7.02 17.15
CA GLY A 56 -0.21 8.43 17.47
C GLY A 56 0.92 9.07 16.67
N THR A 57 1.36 8.44 15.57
CA THR A 57 2.31 9.03 14.62
C THR A 57 1.53 9.63 13.45
N PRO A 58 1.45 10.98 13.33
CA PRO A 58 0.83 11.60 12.17
C PRO A 58 1.63 11.26 10.93
N VAL A 59 0.95 10.77 9.89
CA VAL A 59 1.58 10.42 8.63
C VAL A 59 0.87 11.07 7.46
N ARG A 60 1.62 11.27 6.38
CA ARG A 60 1.13 11.75 5.11
C ARG A 60 1.45 10.72 4.06
N LEU A 61 0.39 10.13 3.49
CA LEU A 61 0.49 9.27 2.33
C LEU A 61 0.28 10.10 1.06
N VAL A 62 1.23 10.00 0.13
CA VAL A 62 1.12 10.55 -1.22
C VAL A 62 1.28 9.41 -2.20
N TYR A 63 0.42 9.33 -3.22
CA TYR A 63 0.54 8.34 -4.28
C TYR A 63 0.22 8.97 -5.64
N SER A 64 0.87 8.47 -6.68
CA SER A 64 0.64 8.93 -8.05
C SER A 64 -0.72 8.45 -8.58
N ASP A 65 -1.39 9.28 -9.39
CA ASP A 65 -2.62 8.88 -10.08
C ASP A 65 -2.45 7.57 -10.85
N ALA A 66 -1.32 7.37 -11.53
CA ALA A 66 -1.03 6.13 -12.26
C ALA A 66 -1.05 4.85 -11.39
N LEU A 67 -0.66 4.95 -10.11
CA LEU A 67 -0.76 3.82 -9.18
C LEU A 67 -2.21 3.60 -8.73
N ARG A 68 -2.93 4.69 -8.43
CA ARG A 68 -4.36 4.62 -8.09
C ARG A 68 -5.16 4.00 -9.23
N ASP A 69 -4.95 4.47 -10.45
CA ASP A 69 -5.69 4.04 -11.62
C ASP A 69 -5.39 2.56 -11.94
N ALA A 70 -4.14 2.12 -11.79
CA ALA A 70 -3.78 0.71 -11.92
C ALA A 70 -4.44 -0.17 -10.85
N ALA A 71 -4.44 0.27 -9.59
CA ALA A 71 -5.10 -0.42 -8.49
C ALA A 71 -6.63 -0.51 -8.68
N GLN A 72 -7.25 0.57 -9.17
CA GLN A 72 -8.68 0.59 -9.49
C GLN A 72 -9.01 -0.30 -10.69
N ALA A 73 -8.16 -0.33 -11.72
CA ALA A 73 -8.33 -1.20 -12.87
C ALA A 73 -8.28 -2.68 -12.44
N GLU A 74 -7.28 -3.08 -11.65
CA GLU A 74 -7.16 -4.45 -11.13
C GLU A 74 -8.36 -4.86 -10.26
N ALA A 75 -8.84 -3.98 -9.39
CA ALA A 75 -10.03 -4.27 -8.59
C ALA A 75 -11.26 -4.45 -9.49
N LYS A 76 -11.41 -3.59 -10.50
CA LYS A 76 -12.52 -3.65 -11.45
C LYS A 76 -12.48 -4.93 -12.31
N GLU A 77 -11.30 -5.42 -12.67
CA GLU A 77 -11.13 -6.71 -13.37
C GLU A 77 -11.62 -7.88 -12.51
N LYS A 78 -11.56 -7.76 -11.19
CA LYS A 78 -12.13 -8.73 -10.22
C LYS A 78 -13.62 -8.52 -9.97
N GLY A 79 -14.25 -7.54 -10.61
CA GLY A 79 -15.66 -7.21 -10.42
C GLY A 79 -15.97 -6.48 -9.12
N GLN A 80 -14.95 -5.93 -8.46
CA GLN A 80 -15.09 -5.23 -7.17
C GLN A 80 -14.49 -3.81 -7.24
N THR A 81 -14.85 -3.00 -6.27
CA THR A 81 -14.22 -1.70 -6.03
C THR A 81 -12.88 -1.87 -5.31
N PHE A 82 -12.01 -0.87 -5.43
CA PHE A 82 -10.74 -0.88 -4.69
C PHE A 82 -10.96 -0.91 -3.17
N GLU A 83 -12.03 -0.30 -2.66
CA GLU A 83 -12.35 -0.33 -1.23
C GLU A 83 -12.74 -1.73 -0.76
N GLU A 84 -13.54 -2.48 -1.54
CA GLU A 84 -13.84 -3.88 -1.27
C GLU A 84 -12.56 -4.73 -1.30
N TYR A 85 -11.70 -4.52 -2.30
CA TYR A 85 -10.40 -5.20 -2.36
C TYR A 85 -9.52 -4.93 -1.14
N LYS A 86 -9.45 -3.68 -0.70
CA LYS A 86 -8.71 -3.29 0.50
C LYS A 86 -9.27 -3.98 1.75
N ALA A 87 -10.59 -4.05 1.89
CA ALA A 87 -11.24 -4.72 3.01
C ALA A 87 -10.97 -6.23 3.03
N GLU A 88 -11.08 -6.90 1.88
CA GLU A 88 -10.76 -8.33 1.74
C GLU A 88 -9.29 -8.62 2.04
N LEU A 89 -8.37 -7.80 1.52
CA LEU A 89 -6.94 -7.94 1.77
C LEU A 89 -6.63 -7.77 3.26
N ALA A 90 -7.23 -6.75 3.91
CA ALA A 90 -7.07 -6.53 5.34
C ALA A 90 -7.58 -7.73 6.17
N ALA A 91 -8.72 -8.30 5.79
CA ALA A 91 -9.26 -9.51 6.42
C ALA A 91 -8.34 -10.73 6.23
N ALA A 92 -7.83 -10.95 5.01
CA ALA A 92 -6.92 -12.05 4.69
C ALA A 92 -5.60 -11.93 5.48
N MET A 93 -5.04 -10.72 5.59
CA MET A 93 -3.82 -10.46 6.34
C MET A 93 -4.02 -10.67 7.86
N ALA A 94 -5.17 -10.28 8.39
CA ALA A 94 -5.53 -10.54 9.79
C ALA A 94 -5.64 -12.05 10.06
N ALA A 95 -6.27 -12.81 9.17
CA ALA A 95 -6.37 -14.26 9.29
C ALA A 95 -4.99 -14.95 9.27
N LYS A 96 -4.09 -14.49 8.39
CA LYS A 96 -2.73 -15.04 8.27
C LYS A 96 -1.83 -14.72 9.47
N LYS A 97 -2.09 -13.61 10.19
CA LYS A 97 -1.37 -13.25 11.42
C LYS A 97 -1.79 -14.10 12.64
N ASN A 98 -2.97 -14.70 12.57
CA ASN A 98 -3.58 -15.48 13.65
C ASN A 98 -3.43 -17.01 13.47
N SER A 99 -2.70 -17.45 12.44
CA SER A 99 -2.41 -18.87 12.14
C SER A 99 -0.92 -19.16 12.36
#